data_AF-A0A0N0RQS1-F1
#
_entry.id   AF-A0A0N0RQS1-F1
#
_cell.length_a   1.000
_cell.length_b   1.000
_cell.length_c   1.000
_cell.angle_alpha   90.00
_cell.angle_beta   90.00
_cell.angle_gamma   90.00
#
_symmetry.space_group_name_H-M   'P 1'
#
loop_
_entity.id
_entity.type
_entity.pdbx_description
1 polymer ?
#
loop_
_entity_poly.entity_id
_entity_poly.type
_entity_poly.pdbx_seq_one_letter_code
_entity_poly.pdbx_strand_id
1 'polypeptide(L)'
;MERPFETILKISYSAVEKDKENLIFTFDQLDKIIIWVVGFSVTTLSLIVSQIFFANNYSRCILKTVLILCIISTIFGIIYRISALLRIRYYQNISFHLANAFANHEIMPIETMDFEGYNINQINKTITSDFGYDYSDIVQLYNDTDNAEKRQYYIDYLKGEYERLVELSKKEFIAAEKFVKQTMQEAFKFSDKKVDKLFDNDNDISLLKFFDTLGIASFLITLISFISVLIILVFNY
;
A
#
# COMPACT_ATOMS: atom_id res chain seq x y z
N MET A 1 9.20 14.92 -20.73
CA MET A 1 8.88 13.81 -19.82
C MET A 1 9.57 14.03 -18.49
N GLU A 2 8.94 13.67 -17.37
CA GLU A 2 9.60 13.69 -16.05
C GLU A 2 10.62 12.53 -15.97
N ARG A 3 11.72 12.72 -15.24
CA ARG A 3 12.75 11.67 -15.10
C ARG A 3 12.16 10.45 -14.39
N PRO A 4 12.54 9.22 -14.78
CA PRO A 4 12.03 8.00 -14.16
C PRO A 4 12.09 8.06 -12.63
N PHE A 5 13.18 8.56 -12.08
CA PHE A 5 13.38 8.71 -10.64
C PHE A 5 12.39 9.68 -9.96
N GLU A 6 12.14 10.85 -10.55
CA GLU A 6 11.28 11.90 -9.97
C GLU A 6 9.79 11.55 -10.10
N THR A 7 9.42 10.98 -11.24
CA THR A 7 8.09 10.43 -11.51
C THR A 7 7.74 9.39 -10.45
N ILE A 8 8.66 8.42 -10.23
CA ILE A 8 8.53 7.41 -9.17
C ILE A 8 8.28 8.09 -7.82
N LEU A 9 9.09 9.08 -7.44
CA LEU A 9 9.03 9.70 -6.12
C LEU A 9 7.73 10.51 -5.85
N LYS A 10 7.26 11.26 -6.84
CA LYS A 10 6.10 12.17 -6.71
C LYS A 10 4.76 11.43 -6.73
N ILE A 11 4.67 10.38 -7.53
CA ILE A 11 3.50 9.50 -7.57
C ILE A 11 3.38 8.72 -6.27
N SER A 12 4.51 8.21 -5.76
CA SER A 12 4.57 7.54 -4.46
C SER A 12 4.02 8.40 -3.34
N TYR A 13 4.33 9.70 -3.32
CA TYR A 13 3.86 10.61 -2.28
C TYR A 13 2.34 10.82 -2.34
N SER A 14 1.81 11.09 -3.54
CA SER A 14 0.41 11.51 -3.75
C SER A 14 -0.62 10.39 -3.50
N ALA A 15 -0.29 9.15 -3.86
CA ALA A 15 -1.16 7.99 -3.65
C ALA A 15 -1.16 7.50 -2.19
N VAL A 16 0.00 7.54 -1.52
CA VAL A 16 0.13 7.22 -0.09
C VAL A 16 -0.72 8.17 0.75
N GLU A 17 -0.78 9.45 0.39
CA GLU A 17 -1.62 10.44 1.06
C GLU A 17 -3.10 10.03 1.03
N LYS A 18 -3.63 9.67 -0.15
CA LYS A 18 -5.05 9.37 -0.37
C LYS A 18 -5.52 8.07 0.29
N ASP A 19 -4.70 7.01 0.24
CA ASP A 19 -5.06 5.72 0.86
C ASP A 19 -4.91 5.74 2.39
N LYS A 20 -3.92 6.49 2.90
CA LYS A 20 -3.79 6.78 4.33
C LYS A 20 -5.07 7.42 4.87
N GLU A 21 -5.64 8.40 4.16
CA GLU A 21 -6.89 9.06 4.56
C GLU A 21 -8.07 8.09 4.65
N ASN A 22 -8.28 7.25 3.63
CA ASN A 22 -9.38 6.26 3.61
C ASN A 22 -9.26 5.21 4.72
N LEU A 23 -8.03 4.76 5.00
CA LEU A 23 -7.77 3.73 6.00
C LEU A 23 -7.92 4.28 7.42
N ILE A 24 -7.39 5.49 7.67
CA ILE A 24 -7.59 6.21 8.94
C ILE A 24 -9.08 6.46 9.18
N PHE A 25 -9.82 6.90 8.15
CA PHE A 25 -11.25 7.17 8.26
C PHE A 25 -12.04 5.91 8.65
N THR A 26 -11.80 4.78 7.97
CA THR A 26 -12.51 3.53 8.25
C THR A 26 -12.17 2.96 9.63
N PHE A 27 -10.90 3.06 10.04
CA PHE A 27 -10.49 2.66 11.38
C PHE A 27 -11.14 3.51 12.47
N ASP A 28 -11.13 4.83 12.32
CA ASP A 28 -11.72 5.76 13.30
C ASP A 28 -13.21 5.50 13.52
N GLN A 29 -13.96 5.17 12.46
CA GLN A 29 -15.37 4.79 12.55
C GLN A 29 -15.57 3.49 13.35
N LEU A 30 -14.79 2.44 13.07
CA LEU A 30 -14.91 1.15 13.75
C LEU A 30 -14.41 1.21 15.21
N ASP A 31 -13.36 1.99 15.48
CA ASP A 31 -12.81 2.16 16.83
C ASP A 31 -13.80 2.88 17.75
N LYS A 32 -14.53 3.89 17.24
CA LYS A 32 -15.61 4.56 17.98
C LYS A 32 -16.70 3.60 18.45
N ILE A 33 -17.12 2.66 17.58
CA ILE A 33 -18.13 1.65 17.92
C ILE A 33 -17.60 0.72 19.02
N ILE A 34 -16.36 0.24 18.90
CA ILE A 34 -15.74 -0.65 19.89
C ILE A 34 -15.56 0.06 21.24
N ILE A 35 -15.10 1.31 21.27
CA ILE A 35 -14.97 2.10 22.50
C ILE A 35 -16.31 2.21 23.21
N TRP A 36 -17.38 2.47 22.46
CA TRP A 36 -18.73 2.59 23.03
C TRP A 36 -19.20 1.27 23.64
N VAL A 37 -19.03 0.15 22.92
CA VAL A 37 -19.38 -1.20 23.40
C VAL A 37 -18.59 -1.57 24.66
N VAL A 38 -17.26 -1.39 24.64
CA VAL A 38 -16.41 -1.70 25.79
C VAL A 38 -16.74 -0.80 26.99
N GLY A 39 -16.97 0.50 26.76
CA GLY A 39 -17.37 1.45 27.81
C GLY A 39 -18.71 1.07 28.46
N PHE A 40 -19.69 0.64 27.66
CA PHE A 40 -20.97 0.15 28.16
C PHE A 40 -20.81 -1.15 28.96
N SER A 41 -20.00 -2.09 28.48
CA SER A 41 -19.72 -3.35 29.19
C SER A 41 -19.04 -3.11 30.54
N VAL A 42 -18.05 -2.22 30.62
CA VAL A 42 -17.37 -1.89 31.89
C VAL A 42 -18.31 -1.19 32.87
N THR A 43 -19.15 -0.27 32.39
CA THR A 43 -20.15 0.41 33.22
C THR A 43 -21.18 -0.58 33.77
N THR A 44 -21.67 -1.48 32.92
CA THR A 44 -22.61 -2.54 33.31
C THR A 44 -22.00 -3.49 34.35
N LEU A 45 -20.74 -3.89 34.16
CA LEU A 45 -20.00 -4.68 35.15
C LEU A 45 -19.91 -3.95 36.50
N SER A 46 -19.57 -2.67 36.49
CA SER A 46 -19.45 -1.84 37.69
C SER A 46 -20.78 -1.75 38.45
N LEU A 47 -21.89 -1.51 37.75
CA LEU A 47 -23.23 -1.44 38.33
C LEU A 47 -23.66 -2.78 38.95
N ILE A 48 -23.45 -3.89 38.23
CA ILE A 48 -23.79 -5.23 38.73
C ILE A 48 -22.98 -5.55 40.00
N VAL A 49 -21.66 -5.28 39.99
CA VAL A 49 -20.81 -5.54 41.16
C VAL A 49 -21.22 -4.67 42.35
N SER A 50 -21.56 -3.40 42.12
CA SER A 50 -22.01 -2.49 43.18
C SER A 50 -23.35 -2.88 43.80
N GLN A 51 -24.22 -3.60 43.07
CA GLN A 51 -25.57 -3.97 43.50
C GLN A 51 -25.74 -5.48 43.79
N ILE A 52 -24.66 -6.26 43.74
CA ILE A 52 -24.68 -7.72 43.97
C ILE A 52 -25.32 -8.11 45.32
N PHE A 53 -25.21 -7.25 46.34
CA PHE A 53 -25.82 -7.47 47.65
C PHE A 53 -27.33 -7.20 47.71
N PHE A 54 -27.88 -6.43 46.77
CA PHE A 54 -29.31 -6.06 46.71
C PHE A 54 -30.10 -6.82 45.62
N ALA A 55 -29.42 -7.56 44.74
CA ALA A 55 -30.02 -8.29 43.62
C ALA A 55 -30.70 -9.60 44.07
N ASN A 56 -31.77 -9.50 44.87
CA ASN A 56 -32.62 -10.64 45.24
C ASN A 56 -33.63 -11.03 44.14
N ASN A 57 -33.84 -10.18 43.13
CA ASN A 57 -34.85 -10.37 42.09
C ASN A 57 -34.34 -11.13 40.85
N TYR A 58 -33.03 -11.29 40.68
CA TYR A 58 -32.45 -11.98 39.53
C TYR A 58 -31.96 -13.38 39.90
N SER A 59 -32.26 -14.36 39.03
CA SER A 59 -31.62 -15.68 39.13
C SER A 59 -30.11 -15.52 39.03
N ARG A 60 -29.37 -16.06 40.00
CA ARG A 60 -27.90 -16.07 40.04
C ARG A 60 -27.28 -16.58 38.73
N CYS A 61 -27.97 -17.47 38.02
CA CYS A 61 -27.55 -17.99 36.73
C CYS A 61 -27.51 -16.90 35.65
N ILE A 62 -28.55 -16.07 35.55
CA ILE A 62 -28.65 -14.99 34.55
C ILE A 62 -27.57 -13.95 34.80
N LEU A 63 -27.39 -13.53 36.07
CA LEU A 63 -26.39 -12.55 36.45
C LEU A 63 -24.96 -13.03 36.12
N LYS A 64 -24.66 -14.31 36.39
CA LYS A 64 -23.37 -14.93 36.05
C LYS A 64 -23.12 -14.96 34.54
N THR A 65 -24.14 -15.27 33.74
CA THR A 65 -24.04 -15.28 32.27
C THR A 65 -23.76 -13.88 31.72
N VAL A 66 -24.47 -12.85 32.21
CA VAL A 66 -24.25 -11.45 31.79
C VAL A 66 -22.84 -10.98 32.16
N LEU A 67 -22.37 -11.28 33.38
CA LEU A 67 -21.00 -10.95 33.82
C LEU A 67 -19.93 -11.57 32.90
N ILE A 68 -20.08 -12.86 32.56
CA ILE A 68 -19.14 -13.57 31.68
C ILE A 68 -19.14 -12.94 30.27
N LEU A 69 -20.32 -12.67 29.70
CA LEU A 69 -20.42 -12.08 28.37
C LEU A 69 -19.83 -10.65 28.30
N CYS A 70 -20.02 -9.84 29.33
CA CYS A 70 -19.41 -8.51 29.41
C CYS A 70 -17.87 -8.57 29.51
N ILE A 71 -17.32 -9.55 30.25
CA ILE A 71 -15.87 -9.76 30.33
C ILE A 71 -15.33 -10.20 28.96
N ILE A 72 -16.00 -11.14 28.29
CA ILE A 72 -15.63 -11.60 26.94
C ILE A 72 -15.64 -10.41 25.96
N SER A 73 -16.70 -9.61 25.95
CA SER A 73 -16.82 -8.43 25.09
C SER A 73 -15.67 -7.43 25.35
N THR A 74 -15.30 -7.21 26.61
CA THR A 74 -14.18 -6.32 26.98
C THR A 74 -12.83 -6.86 26.48
N ILE A 75 -12.53 -8.13 26.74
CA ILE A 75 -11.25 -8.75 26.36
C ILE A 75 -11.09 -8.78 24.84
N PHE A 76 -12.11 -9.24 24.12
CA PHE A 76 -12.05 -9.31 22.65
C PHE A 76 -12.07 -7.93 21.99
N GLY A 77 -12.70 -6.92 22.61
CA GLY A 77 -12.63 -5.53 22.15
C GLY A 77 -11.20 -4.97 22.23
N ILE A 78 -10.45 -5.29 23.30
CA ILE A 78 -9.04 -4.91 23.43
C ILE A 78 -8.17 -5.65 22.40
N ILE A 79 -8.38 -6.96 22.23
CA ILE A 79 -7.65 -7.77 21.25
C ILE A 79 -7.87 -7.22 19.84
N TYR A 80 -9.11 -6.87 19.48
CA TYR A 80 -9.43 -6.21 18.22
C TYR A 80 -8.60 -4.95 18.01
N ARG A 81 -8.52 -4.05 19.01
CA ARG A 81 -7.74 -2.80 18.88
C ARG A 81 -6.25 -3.08 18.63
N ILE A 82 -5.68 -4.04 19.36
CA ILE A 82 -4.27 -4.42 19.17
C ILE A 82 -4.05 -4.99 17.77
N SER A 83 -4.90 -5.92 17.32
CA SER A 83 -4.82 -6.50 15.98
C SER A 83 -5.01 -5.46 14.88
N ALA A 84 -5.96 -4.54 15.04
CA ALA A 84 -6.23 -3.48 14.08
C ALA A 84 -5.07 -2.48 13.99
N LEU A 85 -4.45 -2.10 15.12
CA LEU A 85 -3.26 -1.25 15.14
C LEU A 85 -2.06 -1.93 14.45
N LEU A 86 -1.83 -3.21 14.73
CA LEU A 86 -0.78 -3.99 14.07
C LEU A 86 -1.05 -4.12 12.57
N ARG A 87 -2.31 -4.33 12.17
CA ARG A 87 -2.72 -4.35 10.77
C ARG A 87 -2.48 -3.02 10.08
N ILE A 88 -2.91 -1.90 10.67
CA ILE A 88 -2.68 -0.57 10.12
C ILE A 88 -1.20 -0.34 9.88
N ARG A 89 -0.36 -0.67 10.86
CA ARG A 89 1.09 -0.54 10.74
C ARG A 89 1.65 -1.41 9.61
N TYR A 90 1.19 -2.65 9.48
CA TYR A 90 1.66 -3.57 8.44
C TYR A 90 1.15 -3.20 7.04
N TYR A 91 -0.11 -2.75 6.95
CA TYR A 91 -0.75 -2.31 5.71
C TYR A 91 -0.19 -0.96 5.25
N GLN A 92 0.10 -0.02 6.14
CA GLN A 92 0.82 1.22 5.80
C GLN A 92 2.19 0.90 5.19
N ASN A 93 2.90 -0.09 5.73
CA ASN A 93 4.16 -0.54 5.14
C ASN A 93 3.92 -1.14 3.74
N ILE A 94 2.96 -2.05 3.58
CA ILE A 94 2.68 -2.72 2.29
C ILE A 94 2.09 -1.78 1.22
N SER A 95 1.20 -0.85 1.57
CA SER A 95 0.68 0.17 0.65
C SER A 95 1.80 1.11 0.18
N PHE A 96 2.74 1.46 1.06
CA PHE A 96 3.96 2.15 0.67
C PHE A 96 4.80 1.33 -0.33
N HIS A 97 4.75 -0.01 -0.25
CA HIS A 97 5.46 -0.93 -1.16
C HIS A 97 4.74 -1.14 -2.51
N LEU A 98 3.41 -1.31 -2.54
CA LEU A 98 2.63 -1.58 -3.78
C LEU A 98 2.31 -0.32 -4.59
N ALA A 99 2.13 0.84 -3.93
CA ALA A 99 1.97 2.12 -4.61
C ALA A 99 3.21 2.51 -5.44
N ASN A 100 4.39 1.98 -5.08
CA ASN A 100 5.64 2.16 -5.82
C ASN A 100 5.73 1.34 -7.12
N ALA A 101 4.93 0.29 -7.29
CA ALA A 101 5.16 -0.71 -8.34
C ALA A 101 4.33 -0.48 -9.63
N PHE A 102 3.19 0.22 -9.60
CA PHE A 102 2.21 0.08 -10.70
C PHE A 102 1.37 1.32 -11.09
N ALA A 103 1.78 2.54 -10.79
CA ALA A 103 0.94 3.70 -11.15
C ALA A 103 1.21 4.19 -12.59
N ASN A 104 0.34 3.80 -13.53
CA ASN A 104 0.26 4.23 -14.94
C ASN A 104 0.62 5.70 -15.20
N HIS A 105 1.91 5.97 -15.40
CA HIS A 105 2.44 7.24 -15.88
C HIS A 105 3.39 6.92 -17.03
N GLU A 106 3.41 7.79 -18.03
CA GLU A 106 4.30 7.65 -19.19
C GLU A 106 5.75 7.76 -18.72
N ILE A 107 6.41 6.61 -18.56
CA ILE A 107 7.82 6.48 -18.24
C ILE A 107 8.65 6.57 -19.52
N MET A 108 9.89 7.06 -19.40
CA MET A 108 10.87 6.90 -20.48
C MET A 108 11.06 5.40 -20.77
N PRO A 109 11.18 5.00 -22.05
CA PRO A 109 11.32 3.60 -22.40
C PRO A 109 12.63 3.02 -21.87
N ILE A 110 12.52 1.81 -21.30
CA ILE A 110 13.64 1.00 -20.78
C ILE A 110 14.03 -0.14 -21.72
N GLU A 111 13.30 -0.29 -22.82
CA GLU A 111 13.53 -1.28 -23.87
C GLU A 111 13.97 -0.59 -25.16
N THR A 112 14.94 -1.18 -25.84
CA THR A 112 15.42 -0.71 -27.13
C THR A 112 14.38 -1.02 -28.20
N MET A 113 14.01 -0.01 -28.97
CA MET A 113 13.12 -0.17 -30.12
C MET A 113 13.94 -0.49 -31.37
N ASP A 114 13.44 -1.37 -32.22
CA ASP A 114 14.03 -1.62 -33.53
C ASP A 114 13.60 -0.53 -34.52
N PHE A 115 14.59 0.14 -35.13
CA PHE A 115 14.39 1.21 -36.10
C PHE A 115 14.54 0.73 -37.57
N GLU A 116 14.39 -0.56 -37.84
CA GLU A 116 14.32 -1.06 -39.22
C GLU A 116 13.23 -0.33 -40.03
N GLY A 117 13.63 0.33 -41.13
CA GLY A 117 12.74 1.07 -42.03
C GLY A 117 12.37 2.50 -41.59
N TYR A 118 12.89 3.01 -40.47
CA TYR A 118 12.61 4.38 -40.02
C TYR A 118 13.47 5.44 -40.74
N ASN A 119 12.87 6.57 -41.09
CA ASN A 119 13.57 7.75 -41.59
C ASN A 119 14.18 8.57 -40.43
N ILE A 120 15.24 9.35 -40.69
CA ILE A 120 15.94 10.15 -39.69
C ILE A 120 15.01 11.11 -38.92
N ASN A 121 14.01 11.68 -39.60
CA ASN A 121 12.99 12.53 -38.99
C ASN A 121 12.08 11.76 -38.02
N GLN A 122 11.79 10.49 -38.34
CA GLN A 122 10.99 9.63 -37.47
C GLN A 122 11.81 9.24 -36.24
N ILE A 123 13.10 8.91 -36.41
CA ILE A 123 14.00 8.61 -35.30
C ILE A 123 14.13 9.82 -34.36
N ASN A 124 14.36 11.03 -34.88
CA ASN A 124 14.43 12.24 -34.06
C ASN A 124 13.10 12.53 -33.33
N LYS A 125 11.96 12.34 -34.01
CA LYS A 125 10.64 12.52 -33.41
C LYS A 125 10.40 11.52 -32.26
N THR A 126 10.82 10.28 -32.42
CA THR A 126 10.76 9.26 -31.37
C THR A 126 11.66 9.63 -30.19
N ILE A 127 12.91 10.03 -30.42
CA ILE A 127 13.81 10.49 -29.34
C ILE A 127 13.23 11.72 -28.60
N THR A 128 12.67 12.67 -29.34
CA THR A 128 12.05 13.88 -28.76
C THR A 128 10.81 13.53 -27.95
N SER A 129 9.99 12.60 -28.44
CA SER A 129 8.83 12.07 -27.71
C SER A 129 9.26 11.38 -26.43
N ASP A 130 10.19 10.44 -26.53
CA ASP A 130 10.49 9.45 -25.50
C ASP A 130 11.46 9.96 -24.43
N PHE A 131 12.31 10.93 -24.77
CA PHE A 131 13.33 11.45 -23.86
C PHE A 131 13.34 12.98 -23.75
N GLY A 132 12.64 13.69 -24.64
CA GLY A 132 12.59 15.16 -24.64
C GLY A 132 13.85 15.83 -25.20
N TYR A 133 14.76 15.08 -25.83
CA TYR A 133 15.94 15.64 -26.51
C TYR A 133 15.64 15.91 -27.98
N ASP A 134 15.98 17.10 -28.45
CA ASP A 134 15.82 17.51 -29.85
C ASP A 134 17.16 17.48 -30.58
N TYR A 135 17.26 16.65 -31.62
CA TYR A 135 18.43 16.55 -32.51
C TYR A 135 18.14 17.15 -33.90
N SER A 136 17.31 18.20 -33.97
CA SER A 136 16.99 18.91 -35.22
C SER A 136 18.24 19.40 -35.97
N ASP A 137 19.32 19.75 -35.28
CA ASP A 137 20.58 20.15 -35.91
C ASP A 137 21.21 19.02 -36.73
N ILE A 138 21.10 17.77 -36.25
CA ILE A 138 21.62 16.58 -36.95
C ILE A 138 20.75 16.24 -38.16
N VAL A 139 19.44 16.44 -38.04
CA VAL A 139 18.50 16.30 -39.15
C VAL A 139 18.80 17.33 -40.26
N GLN A 140 19.16 18.56 -39.90
CA GLN A 140 19.58 19.57 -40.87
C GLN A 140 20.88 19.17 -41.58
N LEU A 141 21.90 18.72 -40.82
CA LEU A 141 23.16 18.23 -41.39
C LEU A 141 22.98 17.03 -42.34
N TYR A 142 22.00 16.16 -42.06
CA TYR A 142 21.62 15.07 -42.95
C TYR A 142 21.02 15.55 -44.28
N ASN A 143 20.14 16.56 -44.22
CA ASN A 143 19.47 17.12 -45.39
C ASN A 143 20.44 17.94 -46.28
N ASP A 144 21.41 18.63 -45.66
CA ASP A 144 22.38 19.47 -46.36
C ASP A 144 23.54 18.68 -46.99
N THR A 145 23.65 17.39 -46.69
CA THR A 145 24.73 16.53 -47.18
C THR A 145 24.31 15.71 -48.40
N ASP A 146 25.04 15.78 -49.51
CA ASP A 146 24.81 14.95 -50.71
C ASP A 146 25.51 13.59 -50.69
N ASN A 147 26.39 13.35 -49.72
CA ASN A 147 27.15 12.10 -49.61
C ASN A 147 26.32 11.02 -48.87
N ALA A 148 26.04 9.91 -49.56
CA ALA A 148 25.31 8.77 -49.02
C ALA A 148 25.97 8.15 -47.77
N GLU A 149 27.30 8.10 -47.70
CA GLU A 149 28.02 7.55 -46.53
C GLU A 149 27.82 8.43 -45.29
N LYS A 150 27.84 9.76 -45.47
CA LYS A 150 27.59 10.71 -44.37
C LYS A 150 26.14 10.69 -43.92
N ARG A 151 25.19 10.49 -44.83
CA ARG A 151 23.77 10.30 -44.50
C ARG A 151 23.54 9.06 -43.64
N GLN A 152 24.19 7.95 -44.00
CA GLN A 152 24.11 6.72 -43.21
C GLN A 152 24.71 6.93 -41.82
N TYR A 153 25.84 7.62 -41.71
CA TYR A 153 26.47 7.96 -40.44
C TYR A 153 25.53 8.71 -39.48
N TYR A 154 24.76 9.70 -39.95
CA TYR A 154 23.82 10.43 -39.09
C TYR A 154 22.63 9.58 -38.63
N ILE A 155 22.16 8.65 -39.47
CA ILE A 155 21.13 7.68 -39.08
C ILE A 155 21.66 6.74 -38.00
N ASP A 156 22.85 6.18 -38.21
CA ASP A 156 23.49 5.27 -37.25
C ASP A 156 23.81 5.99 -35.94
N TYR A 157 24.19 7.27 -36.00
CA TYR A 157 24.39 8.13 -34.83
C TYR A 157 23.11 8.28 -33.99
N LEU A 158 21.97 8.63 -34.61
CA LEU A 158 20.72 8.79 -33.86
C LEU A 158 20.19 7.46 -33.29
N LYS A 159 20.40 6.34 -34.00
CA LYS A 159 20.09 5.01 -33.48
C LYS A 159 20.93 4.68 -32.24
N GLY A 160 22.25 4.88 -32.33
CA GLY A 160 23.15 4.67 -31.20
C GLY A 160 22.87 5.61 -30.03
N GLU A 161 22.42 6.83 -30.30
CA GLU A 161 22.03 7.79 -29.27
C GLU A 161 20.73 7.40 -28.57
N TYR A 162 19.74 6.88 -29.29
CA TYR A 162 18.54 6.29 -28.70
C TYR A 162 18.88 5.10 -27.80
N GLU A 163 19.72 4.17 -28.28
CA GLU A 163 20.19 3.03 -27.48
C GLU A 163 20.91 3.49 -26.20
N ARG A 164 21.75 4.52 -26.30
CA ARG A 164 22.44 5.13 -25.16
C ARG A 164 21.45 5.71 -24.14
N LEU A 165 20.41 6.40 -24.60
CA LEU A 165 19.38 7.00 -23.75
C LEU A 165 18.50 5.93 -23.07
N VAL A 166 18.18 4.84 -23.77
CA VAL A 166 17.52 3.66 -23.19
C VAL A 166 18.39 3.02 -22.12
N GLU A 167 19.68 2.81 -22.39
CA GLU A 167 20.59 2.20 -21.41
C GLU A 167 20.75 3.08 -20.16
N LEU A 168 20.77 4.40 -20.34
CA LEU A 168 20.82 5.37 -19.25
C LEU A 168 19.54 5.33 -18.42
N SER A 169 18.37 5.28 -19.07
CA SER A 169 17.07 5.13 -18.41
C SER A 169 16.96 3.82 -17.64
N LYS A 170 17.47 2.72 -18.21
CA LYS A 170 17.54 1.41 -17.55
C LYS A 170 18.45 1.43 -16.32
N LYS A 171 19.59 2.11 -16.39
CA LYS A 171 20.50 2.30 -15.24
C LYS A 171 19.84 3.14 -14.16
N GLU A 172 19.14 4.21 -14.51
CA GLU A 172 18.40 5.04 -13.55
C GLU A 172 17.28 4.24 -12.88
N PHE A 173 16.56 3.41 -13.65
CA PHE A 173 15.54 2.53 -13.12
C PHE A 173 16.10 1.51 -12.11
N ILE A 174 17.19 0.82 -12.46
CA ILE A 174 17.86 -0.14 -11.57
C ILE A 174 18.41 0.56 -10.31
N ALA A 175 18.96 1.76 -10.47
CA ALA A 175 19.46 2.56 -9.35
C ALA A 175 18.31 3.00 -8.42
N ALA A 176 17.17 3.41 -8.99
CA ALA A 176 15.97 3.74 -8.24
C ALA A 176 15.46 2.52 -7.46
N GLU A 177 15.34 1.37 -8.12
CA GLU A 177 14.93 0.11 -7.49
C GLU A 177 15.86 -0.27 -6.32
N LYS A 178 17.18 -0.20 -6.54
CA LYS A 178 18.17 -0.49 -5.51
C LYS A 178 18.11 0.49 -4.33
N PHE A 179 17.96 1.78 -4.61
CA PHE A 179 17.84 2.82 -3.59
C PHE A 179 16.59 2.58 -2.73
N VAL A 180 15.46 2.23 -3.36
CA VAL A 180 14.23 1.88 -2.67
C VAL A 180 14.43 0.63 -1.82
N LYS A 181 15.03 -0.44 -2.36
CA LYS A 181 15.34 -1.67 -1.60
C LYS A 181 16.23 -1.40 -0.38
N GLN A 182 17.30 -0.63 -0.54
CA GLN A 182 18.20 -0.27 0.57
C GLN A 182 17.51 0.58 1.62
N THR A 183 16.73 1.59 1.21
CA THR A 183 15.94 2.41 2.13
C THR A 183 14.98 1.55 2.95
N MET A 184 14.39 0.52 2.34
CA MET A 184 13.51 -0.43 3.02
C MET A 184 14.25 -1.36 3.99
N GLN A 185 15.45 -1.82 3.63
CA GLN A 185 16.31 -2.59 4.55
C GLN A 185 16.63 -1.78 5.80
N GLU A 186 16.99 -0.52 5.64
CA GLU A 186 17.37 0.37 6.74
C GLU A 186 16.16 0.78 7.60
N ALA A 187 15.04 1.16 6.98
CA ALA A 187 13.84 1.59 7.69
C ALA A 187 13.17 0.45 8.49
N PHE A 188 13.16 -0.77 7.94
CA PHE A 188 12.42 -1.89 8.52
C PHE A 188 13.30 -2.99 9.12
N LYS A 189 14.63 -2.87 9.03
CA LYS A 189 15.61 -3.89 9.45
C LYS A 189 15.34 -5.27 8.85
N PHE A 190 14.87 -5.30 7.62
CA PHE A 190 14.62 -6.53 6.89
C PHE A 190 15.92 -7.10 6.30
N SER A 191 16.00 -8.43 6.19
CA SER A 191 17.08 -9.10 5.48
C SER A 191 16.88 -9.02 3.97
N ASP A 192 17.96 -9.12 3.18
CA ASP A 192 17.92 -9.10 1.71
C ASP A 192 16.84 -10.04 1.14
N LYS A 193 16.81 -11.30 1.61
CA LYS A 193 15.81 -12.30 1.21
C LYS A 193 14.36 -11.91 1.51
N LYS A 194 14.11 -11.11 2.55
CA LYS A 194 12.75 -10.63 2.88
C LYS A 194 12.36 -9.46 1.99
N VAL A 195 13.32 -8.61 1.65
CA VAL A 195 13.09 -7.50 0.73
C VAL A 195 12.85 -8.02 -0.68
N ASP A 196 13.67 -8.95 -1.19
CA ASP A 196 13.44 -9.54 -2.51
C ASP A 196 12.09 -10.28 -2.61
N LYS A 197 11.68 -10.99 -1.55
CA LYS A 197 10.35 -11.60 -1.47
C LYS A 197 9.20 -10.59 -1.51
N LEU A 198 9.40 -9.37 -0.98
CA LEU A 198 8.37 -8.33 -1.06
C LEU A 198 8.14 -7.84 -2.49
N PHE A 199 9.15 -7.93 -3.35
CA PHE A 199 9.11 -7.55 -4.77
C PHE A 199 8.79 -8.74 -5.70
N ASP A 200 8.98 -9.98 -5.26
CA ASP A 200 8.44 -11.16 -5.94
C ASP A 200 6.93 -11.28 -5.67
N ASN A 201 6.15 -11.50 -6.74
CA ASN A 201 4.67 -11.56 -6.74
C ASN A 201 4.04 -12.64 -5.83
N ASP A 202 4.85 -13.43 -5.11
CA ASP A 202 4.44 -14.63 -4.39
C ASP A 202 4.51 -14.44 -2.87
N ASN A 203 4.08 -13.26 -2.41
CA ASN A 203 4.20 -12.91 -1.00
C ASN A 203 3.37 -13.82 -0.09
N ASP A 204 4.00 -14.17 1.04
CA ASP A 204 3.45 -14.93 2.15
C ASP A 204 2.43 -14.06 2.90
N ILE A 205 1.22 -13.96 2.34
CA ILE A 205 0.05 -13.21 2.87
C ILE A 205 -0.42 -13.77 4.23
N SER A 206 0.18 -14.87 4.73
CA SER A 206 -0.27 -15.60 5.91
C SER A 206 -0.37 -14.75 7.18
N LEU A 207 0.61 -13.89 7.44
CA LEU A 207 0.68 -13.08 8.67
C LEU A 207 -0.33 -11.93 8.68
N LEU A 208 -0.57 -11.32 7.52
CA LEU A 208 -1.58 -10.27 7.36
C LEU A 208 -3.00 -10.85 7.40
N LYS A 209 -3.21 -12.00 6.71
CA LYS A 209 -4.45 -12.80 6.83
C LYS A 209 -4.71 -13.22 8.27
N PHE A 210 -3.67 -13.58 9.02
CA PHE A 210 -3.82 -13.95 10.42
C PHE A 210 -4.34 -12.78 11.26
N PHE A 211 -3.72 -11.59 11.17
CA PHE A 211 -4.18 -10.42 11.91
C PHE A 211 -5.55 -9.92 11.45
N ASP A 212 -5.88 -10.02 10.16
CA ASP A 212 -7.22 -9.71 9.66
C ASP A 212 -8.27 -10.68 10.20
N THR A 213 -8.00 -11.98 10.12
CA THR A 213 -8.93 -13.00 10.62
C THR A 213 -9.12 -12.86 12.13
N LEU A 214 -8.03 -12.64 12.88
CA LEU A 214 -8.08 -12.42 14.32
C LEU A 214 -8.83 -11.14 14.69
N GLY A 215 -8.61 -10.05 13.94
CA GLY A 215 -9.32 -8.79 14.11
C GLY A 215 -10.82 -8.95 13.86
N ILE A 216 -11.20 -9.51 12.71
CA ILE A 216 -12.60 -9.73 12.34
C ILE A 216 -13.30 -10.66 13.33
N ALA A 217 -12.67 -11.77 13.70
CA ALA A 217 -13.22 -12.69 14.69
C ALA A 217 -13.42 -12.01 16.05
N SER A 218 -12.42 -11.24 16.51
CA SER A 218 -12.50 -10.53 17.79
C SER A 218 -13.58 -9.45 17.78
N PHE A 219 -13.74 -8.73 16.66
CA PHE A 219 -14.81 -7.75 16.47
C PHE A 219 -16.19 -8.40 16.55
N LEU A 220 -16.40 -9.50 15.82
CA LEU A 220 -17.67 -10.23 15.81
C LEU A 220 -18.00 -10.83 17.18
N ILE A 221 -17.03 -11.44 17.86
CA ILE A 221 -17.22 -12.00 19.21
C ILE A 221 -17.62 -10.89 20.18
N THR A 222 -16.99 -9.71 20.08
CA THR A 222 -17.31 -8.55 20.91
C THR A 222 -18.75 -8.10 20.72
N LEU A 223 -19.19 -7.96 19.45
CA LEU A 223 -20.55 -7.56 19.08
C LEU A 223 -21.60 -8.61 19.47
N ILE A 224 -21.39 -9.88 19.14
CA ILE A 224 -22.34 -10.96 19.45
C ILE A 224 -22.50 -11.10 20.96
N SER A 225 -21.41 -11.02 21.72
CA SER A 225 -21.46 -11.08 23.20
C SER A 225 -22.23 -9.90 23.77
N PHE A 226 -22.03 -8.70 23.22
CA PHE A 226 -22.73 -7.49 23.64
C PHE A 226 -24.23 -7.53 23.30
N ILE A 227 -24.60 -7.91 22.08
CA ILE A 227 -25.99 -8.06 21.65
C ILE A 227 -26.69 -9.13 22.48
N SER A 228 -26.02 -10.24 22.78
CA SER A 228 -26.57 -11.30 23.63
C SER A 228 -26.87 -10.81 25.04
N VAL A 229 -26.02 -9.93 25.61
CA VAL A 229 -26.31 -9.27 26.89
C VAL A 229 -27.56 -8.41 26.80
N LEU A 230 -27.71 -7.60 25.74
CA LEU A 230 -28.92 -6.79 25.54
C LEU A 230 -30.18 -7.64 25.41
N ILE A 231 -30.12 -8.74 24.63
CA ILE A 231 -31.24 -9.68 24.48
C ILE A 231 -31.59 -10.31 25.84
N ILE A 232 -30.60 -10.83 26.58
CA ILE A 232 -30.83 -11.45 27.89
C ILE A 232 -31.47 -10.43 28.85
N LEU A 233 -31.00 -9.19 28.85
CA LEU A 233 -31.58 -8.14 29.67
C LEU A 233 -33.01 -7.79 29.24
N VAL A 234 -33.30 -7.65 27.94
CA VAL A 234 -34.66 -7.32 27.46
C VAL A 234 -35.67 -8.44 27.70
N PHE A 235 -35.27 -9.71 27.64
CA PHE A 235 -36.18 -10.84 27.82
C PHE A 235 -36.35 -11.30 29.28
N ASN A 236 -35.45 -10.89 30.18
CA ASN A 236 -35.50 -11.28 31.61
C ASN A 236 -35.77 -10.09 32.54
N TYR A 237 -36.12 -8.93 31.98
CA TYR A 237 -36.58 -7.71 32.66
C TYR A 237 -37.99 -7.41 32.16
#